data_AF-A0A945HGC8-F1
#
_entry.id   AF-A0A945HGC8-F1
#
_cell.length_a   1.000
_cell.length_b   1.000
_cell.length_c   1.000
_cell.angle_alpha   90.00
_cell.angle_beta   90.00
_cell.angle_gamma   90.00
#
_symmetry.space_group_name_H-M   'P 1'
#
loop_
_entity.id
_entity.type
_entity.pdbx_description
1 polymer ?
#
loop_
_entity_poly.entity_id
_entity_poly.type
_entity_poly.pdbx_seq_one_letter_code
_entity_poly.pdbx_strand_id
1 'polypeptide(L)'
;MKNEPTIEQSLESVDDGDLGQEIERLSRKLEQIQSGRDISELTKDEAGEILALMKKVEELQKKLRFEKQETEAYWSYEMFVDWARDEVGEDDPEAWLEKTFDLSDISRPLLIGRVLRLTDIKTVTRLPLKLKGKYMIKCSGTSIYEIPSDIDVDILELVDTPIKEIPAGVKAKKLFINQSPVEFISPDIEVERLNAIHTAMDYIPEVNNVSILNMRRTNVNAIPPQTKFKELILAYTDVEEIPDDIEVEKLSLRNTKVQRVEGDINCTMLSLSYSQVKEIPDKFEHVRTLLLDGCDVRVIPRGVSLEELNLDNSGVEEIEPDVEIDKLYLRNTPVKKIPVGFHCEILDLTGCMIEAVSQDIEITGRLLISYDLITPSALSVLVKLVEQGKIADMDEGDVDDSDPDWEEDY
;
A
#
# COMPACT_ATOMS: atom_id res chain seq x y z
N MET A 1 11.04 63.76 -0.71
CA MET A 1 10.46 63.74 0.65
C MET A 1 8.95 63.85 0.55
N LYS A 2 8.25 62.72 0.67
CA LYS A 2 6.91 62.60 1.23
C LYS A 2 6.73 61.12 1.56
N ASN A 3 6.57 60.86 2.86
CA ASN A 3 6.46 59.55 3.47
C ASN A 3 5.13 58.91 3.09
N GLU A 4 5.18 57.66 2.65
CA GLU A 4 4.05 56.73 2.70
C GLU A 4 4.14 55.95 4.02
N PRO A 5 3.02 55.67 4.71
CA PRO A 5 3.05 54.97 5.99
C PRO A 5 3.16 53.46 5.78
N THR A 6 4.15 52.89 6.46
CA THR A 6 4.42 51.46 6.61
C THR A 6 3.24 50.77 7.30
N ILE A 7 2.69 49.72 6.69
CA ILE A 7 1.77 48.77 7.33
C ILE A 7 2.65 47.78 8.10
N GLU A 8 3.22 48.25 9.20
CA GLU A 8 3.77 47.43 10.27
C GLU A 8 3.24 48.03 11.57
N GLN A 9 2.10 47.52 12.04
CA GLN A 9 1.73 47.59 13.45
C GLN A 9 0.61 46.60 13.75
N SER A 10 0.92 45.73 14.72
CA SER A 10 0.00 45.01 15.62
C SER A 10 -0.88 43.90 15.02
N LEU A 11 -0.27 42.73 14.79
CA LEU A 11 -0.86 41.46 15.22
C LEU A 11 -0.56 41.33 16.73
N GLU A 12 -1.30 42.06 17.57
CA GLU A 12 -1.41 41.70 18.98
C GLU A 12 -2.32 40.46 19.03
N SER A 13 -1.80 39.36 19.57
CA SER A 13 -2.60 38.22 19.99
C SER A 13 -3.61 38.73 21.03
N VAL A 14 -4.84 38.96 20.62
CA VAL A 14 -5.95 39.15 21.55
C VAL A 14 -6.18 37.79 22.18
N ASP A 15 -5.78 37.67 23.45
CA ASP A 15 -5.93 36.45 24.26
C ASP A 15 -7.38 35.96 24.20
N ASP A 16 -7.60 34.64 24.08
CA ASP A 16 -8.94 34.01 24.06
C ASP A 16 -9.78 34.44 25.28
N GLY A 17 -9.09 34.79 26.37
CA GLY A 17 -9.65 35.38 27.58
C GLY A 17 -10.27 36.77 27.39
N ASP A 18 -9.79 37.60 26.47
CA ASP A 18 -10.22 39.00 26.29
C ASP A 18 -11.53 39.09 25.49
N LEU A 19 -11.68 38.32 24.41
CA LEU A 19 -12.94 38.24 23.66
C LEU A 19 -14.06 37.57 24.47
N GLY A 20 -13.73 36.51 25.23
CA GLY A 20 -14.66 35.88 26.15
C GLY A 20 -15.16 36.85 27.22
N GLN A 21 -14.26 37.63 27.82
CA GLN A 21 -14.58 38.65 28.81
C GLN A 21 -15.41 39.80 28.23
N GLU A 22 -15.12 40.26 27.02
CA GLU A 22 -15.89 41.33 26.36
C GLU A 22 -17.29 40.86 25.95
N ILE A 23 -17.44 39.61 25.47
CA ILE A 23 -18.76 39.00 25.23
C ILE A 23 -19.57 38.95 26.54
N GLU A 24 -18.95 38.51 27.63
CA GLU A 24 -19.61 38.44 28.94
C GLU A 24 -20.03 39.84 29.43
N ARG A 25 -19.16 40.83 29.29
CA ARG A 25 -19.44 42.22 29.66
C ARG A 25 -20.61 42.81 28.85
N LEU A 26 -20.61 42.63 27.53
CA LEU A 26 -21.68 43.12 26.66
C LEU A 26 -23.01 42.40 26.93
N SER A 27 -22.97 41.10 27.23
CA SER A 27 -24.14 40.31 27.61
C SER A 27 -24.74 40.81 28.93
N ARG A 28 -23.91 41.10 29.95
CA ARG A 28 -24.37 41.72 31.21
C ARG A 28 -24.98 43.11 30.98
N LYS A 29 -24.43 43.93 30.08
CA LYS A 29 -24.99 45.24 29.74
C LYS A 29 -26.35 45.11 29.07
N LEU A 30 -26.52 44.13 28.18
CA LEU A 30 -27.80 43.80 27.55
C LEU A 30 -28.84 43.40 28.59
N GLU A 31 -28.48 42.50 29.53
CA GLU A 31 -29.37 42.08 30.63
C GLU A 31 -29.78 43.24 31.55
N GLN A 32 -28.88 44.18 31.82
CA GLN A 32 -29.17 45.37 32.61
C GLN A 32 -30.18 46.30 31.94
N ILE A 33 -30.06 46.52 30.63
CA ILE A 33 -31.00 47.36 29.86
C ILE A 33 -32.37 46.66 29.75
N GLN A 34 -32.37 45.35 29.47
CA GLN A 34 -33.60 44.58 29.39
C GLN A 34 -34.30 44.50 30.76
N SER A 35 -33.54 44.36 31.86
CA SER A 35 -34.03 44.37 33.24
C SER A 35 -35.18 43.38 33.50
N GLY A 36 -35.22 42.27 32.74
CA GLY A 36 -36.31 41.29 32.80
C GLY A 36 -37.65 41.75 32.19
N ARG A 37 -37.69 42.94 31.56
CA ARG A 37 -38.86 43.46 30.83
C ARG A 37 -39.01 42.76 29.48
N ASP A 38 -40.25 42.65 29.03
CA ASP A 38 -40.55 42.20 27.67
C ASP A 38 -40.07 43.27 26.66
N ILE A 39 -39.62 42.86 25.47
CA ILE A 39 -39.15 43.76 24.42
C ILE A 39 -40.24 44.79 24.04
N SER A 40 -41.51 44.42 24.18
CA SER A 40 -42.67 45.30 23.94
C SER A 40 -42.83 46.42 24.97
N GLU A 41 -42.17 46.32 26.13
CA GLU A 41 -42.20 47.31 27.23
C GLU A 41 -41.02 48.29 27.19
N LEU A 42 -40.12 48.14 26.21
CA LEU A 42 -38.94 48.99 26.04
C LEU A 42 -39.27 50.25 25.25
N THR A 43 -38.60 51.35 25.59
CA THR A 43 -38.60 52.53 24.74
C THR A 43 -37.90 52.23 23.42
N LYS A 44 -38.23 53.02 22.38
CA LYS A 44 -37.62 52.88 21.05
C LYS A 44 -36.09 52.99 21.10
N ASP A 45 -35.56 53.81 22.01
CA ASP A 45 -34.13 54.02 22.18
C ASP A 45 -33.46 52.83 22.90
N GLU A 46 -34.08 52.30 23.97
CA GLU A 46 -33.62 51.07 24.65
C GLU A 46 -33.64 49.85 23.70
N ALA A 47 -34.69 49.69 22.90
CA ALA A 47 -34.79 48.63 21.91
C ALA A 47 -33.70 48.76 20.81
N GLY A 48 -33.37 50.00 20.41
CA GLY A 48 -32.27 50.28 19.48
C GLY A 48 -30.89 49.93 20.06
N GLU A 49 -30.65 50.24 21.34
CA GLU A 49 -29.40 49.90 22.02
C GLU A 49 -29.26 48.38 22.23
N ILE A 50 -30.32 47.68 22.64
CA ILE A 50 -30.33 46.21 22.74
C ILE A 50 -30.01 45.57 21.39
N LEU A 51 -30.64 46.02 20.30
CA LEU A 51 -30.39 45.46 18.97
C LEU A 51 -28.93 45.66 18.53
N ALA A 52 -28.33 46.82 18.86
CA ALA A 52 -26.92 47.08 18.56
C ALA A 52 -25.98 46.17 19.38
N LEU A 53 -26.28 45.98 20.68
CA LEU A 53 -25.52 45.08 21.55
C LEU A 53 -25.64 43.62 21.10
N MET A 54 -26.83 43.16 20.73
CA MET A 54 -27.06 41.80 20.22
C MET A 54 -26.23 41.53 18.97
N LYS A 55 -26.24 42.45 18.00
CA LYS A 55 -25.42 42.33 16.79
C LYS A 55 -23.93 42.25 17.12
N LYS A 56 -23.47 43.05 18.08
CA LYS A 56 -22.06 43.05 18.47
C LYS A 56 -21.64 41.76 19.18
N VAL A 57 -22.49 41.24 20.07
CA VAL A 57 -22.27 39.94 20.72
C VAL A 57 -22.25 38.82 19.67
N GLU A 58 -23.15 38.83 18.69
CA GLU A 58 -23.18 37.84 17.62
C GLU A 58 -21.90 37.88 16.76
N GLU A 59 -21.41 39.08 16.39
CA GLU A 59 -20.14 39.25 15.69
C GLU A 59 -18.95 38.68 16.48
N LEU A 60 -18.85 39.02 17.77
CA LEU A 60 -17.76 38.55 18.62
C LEU A 60 -17.83 37.04 18.86
N GLN A 61 -19.02 36.47 19.01
CA GLN A 61 -19.20 35.02 19.11
C GLN A 61 -18.86 34.27 17.81
N LYS A 62 -19.06 34.90 16.64
CA LYS A 62 -18.58 34.34 15.37
C LYS A 62 -17.05 34.41 15.29
N LYS A 63 -16.46 35.53 15.71
CA LYS A 63 -15.00 35.69 15.75
C LYS A 63 -14.33 34.69 16.70
N LEU A 64 -14.85 34.54 17.92
CA LEU A 64 -14.34 33.56 18.90
C LEU A 64 -14.46 32.12 18.40
N ARG A 65 -15.56 31.77 17.72
CA ARG A 65 -15.70 30.44 17.08
C ARG A 65 -14.68 30.22 15.97
N PHE A 66 -14.43 31.24 15.16
CA PHE A 66 -13.44 31.17 14.09
C PHE A 66 -12.02 31.06 14.64
N GLU A 67 -11.67 31.84 15.66
CA GLU A 67 -10.35 31.78 16.31
C GLU A 67 -10.11 30.43 17.02
N LYS A 68 -11.12 29.88 17.71
CA LYS A 68 -11.04 28.52 18.27
C LYS A 68 -10.86 27.45 17.19
N GLN A 69 -11.52 27.60 16.05
CA GLN A 69 -11.34 26.69 14.92
C GLN A 69 -9.94 26.82 14.31
N GLU A 70 -9.35 28.02 14.29
CA GLU A 70 -7.98 28.23 13.82
C GLU A 70 -6.95 27.68 14.81
N THR A 71 -7.14 27.85 16.13
CA THR A 71 -6.19 27.34 17.14
C THR A 71 -6.22 25.81 17.27
N GLU A 72 -7.33 25.16 16.92
CA GLU A 72 -7.41 23.69 16.82
C GLU A 72 -6.90 23.16 15.47
N ALA A 73 -6.66 24.01 14.46
CA ALA A 73 -6.32 23.58 13.10
C ALA A 73 -4.83 23.33 12.83
N TYR A 74 -3.94 23.84 13.69
CA TYR A 74 -2.49 23.64 13.59
C TYR A 74 -1.86 23.66 14.99
N TRP A 75 -0.65 23.13 15.11
CA TRP A 75 0.08 23.12 16.38
C TRP A 75 0.70 24.48 16.69
N SER A 76 0.73 24.89 17.96
CA SER A 76 1.54 26.05 18.37
C SER A 76 3.03 25.68 18.43
N TYR A 77 3.92 26.69 18.43
CA TYR A 77 5.36 26.44 18.62
C TYR A 77 5.65 25.71 19.93
N GLU A 78 4.96 26.06 21.02
CA GLU A 78 5.09 25.39 22.32
C GLU A 78 4.68 23.91 22.23
N MET A 79 3.62 23.57 21.47
CA MET A 79 3.25 22.17 21.22
C MET A 79 4.34 21.39 20.48
N PHE A 80 5.04 22.03 19.52
CA PHE A 80 6.19 21.40 18.87
C PHE A 80 7.34 21.16 19.85
N VAL A 81 7.64 22.12 20.73
CA VAL A 81 8.69 22.02 21.76
C VAL A 81 8.36 20.91 22.75
N ASP A 82 7.14 20.89 23.27
CA ASP A 82 6.65 19.87 24.18
C ASP A 82 6.66 18.49 23.53
N TRP A 83 6.24 18.37 22.27
CA TRP A 83 6.31 17.12 21.54
C TRP A 83 7.74 16.63 21.33
N ALA A 84 8.67 17.51 20.93
CA ALA A 84 10.08 17.15 20.78
C ALA A 84 10.70 16.70 22.10
N ARG A 85 10.36 17.35 23.21
CA ARG A 85 10.87 17.02 24.55
C ARG A 85 10.26 15.73 25.11
N ASP A 86 8.94 15.64 25.11
CA ASP A 86 8.19 14.66 25.90
C ASP A 86 7.88 13.39 25.10
N GLU A 87 7.68 13.50 23.79
CA GLU A 87 7.33 12.38 22.91
C GLU A 87 8.52 11.90 22.07
N VAL A 88 9.26 12.80 21.41
CA VAL A 88 10.45 12.43 20.64
C VAL A 88 11.63 12.09 21.57
N GLY A 89 11.72 12.78 22.73
CA GLY A 89 12.75 12.53 23.74
C GLY A 89 14.06 13.28 23.49
N GLU A 90 14.00 14.44 22.85
CA GLU A 90 15.17 15.29 22.57
C GLU A 90 15.55 16.13 23.80
N ASP A 91 16.84 16.13 24.15
CA ASP A 91 17.38 16.86 25.30
C ASP A 91 17.33 18.39 25.12
N ASP A 92 17.49 18.85 23.87
CA ASP A 92 17.42 20.25 23.45
C ASP A 92 16.36 20.38 22.35
N PRO A 93 15.06 20.42 22.73
CA PRO A 93 13.96 20.33 21.79
C PRO A 93 13.93 21.51 20.82
N GLU A 94 14.26 22.73 21.27
CA GLU A 94 14.34 23.90 20.41
C GLU A 94 15.44 23.75 19.34
N ALA A 95 16.66 23.37 19.73
CA ALA A 95 17.75 23.19 18.77
C ALA A 95 17.52 22.03 17.80
N TRP A 96 16.75 21.01 18.22
CA TRP A 96 16.32 19.93 17.34
C TRP A 96 15.25 20.40 16.33
N LEU A 97 14.26 21.17 16.79
CA LEU A 97 13.22 21.75 15.93
C LEU A 97 13.83 22.66 14.87
N GLU A 98 14.78 23.52 15.23
CA GLU A 98 15.47 24.42 14.28
C GLU A 98 16.24 23.68 13.16
N LYS A 99 16.61 22.42 13.39
CA LYS A 99 17.27 21.56 12.39
C LYS A 99 16.29 20.71 11.60
N THR A 100 15.12 20.45 12.15
CA THR A 100 14.14 19.51 11.62
C THR A 100 13.04 20.22 10.83
N PHE A 101 12.56 21.37 11.32
CA PHE A 101 11.42 22.09 10.79
C PHE A 101 11.73 23.56 10.51
N ASP A 102 11.19 24.06 9.39
CA ASP A 102 10.97 25.49 9.17
C ASP A 102 9.56 25.80 9.68
N LEU A 103 9.52 26.47 10.84
CA LEU A 103 8.31 26.87 11.54
C LEU A 103 8.06 28.40 11.41
N SER A 104 8.65 29.04 10.40
CA SER A 104 8.42 30.48 10.14
C SER A 104 6.94 30.79 9.84
N ASP A 105 6.22 29.84 9.27
CA ASP A 105 4.76 29.80 9.19
C ASP A 105 4.24 28.55 9.90
N ILE A 106 3.86 28.71 11.17
CA ILE A 106 3.41 27.59 12.04
C ILE A 106 2.11 26.93 11.53
N SER A 107 1.31 27.64 10.73
CA SER A 107 0.11 27.07 10.11
C SER A 107 0.44 26.10 8.97
N ARG A 108 1.69 26.09 8.52
CA ARG A 108 2.22 25.30 7.41
C ARG A 108 3.64 24.81 7.73
N PRO A 109 3.83 23.96 8.75
CA PRO A 109 5.14 23.47 9.13
C PRO A 109 5.78 22.70 7.97
N LEU A 110 7.03 23.05 7.66
CA LEU A 110 7.81 22.38 6.62
C LEU A 110 8.98 21.64 7.26
N LEU A 111 9.34 20.47 6.72
CA LEU A 111 10.61 19.85 7.09
C LEU A 111 11.77 20.56 6.36
N ILE A 112 12.84 20.88 7.09
CA ILE A 112 14.10 21.39 6.51
C ILE A 112 14.80 20.28 5.71
N GLY A 113 14.69 19.04 6.18
CA GLY A 113 15.09 17.84 5.46
C GLY A 113 13.94 17.25 4.63
N ARG A 114 14.21 16.16 3.90
CA ARG A 114 13.16 15.35 3.26
C ARG A 114 12.67 14.19 4.10
N VAL A 115 13.29 13.93 5.24
CA VAL A 115 13.02 12.75 6.06
C VAL A 115 12.79 13.18 7.50
N LEU A 116 11.63 12.81 8.05
CA LEU A 116 11.36 12.83 9.48
C LEU A 116 11.46 11.39 9.98
N ARG A 117 12.41 11.11 10.88
CA ARG A 117 12.66 9.77 11.40
C ARG A 117 12.31 9.70 12.87
N LEU A 118 11.28 8.91 13.19
CA LEU A 118 10.74 8.66 14.52
C LEU A 118 10.68 7.15 14.82
N THR A 119 11.39 6.33 14.06
CA THR A 119 11.38 4.86 14.15
C THR A 119 11.76 4.38 15.55
N ASP A 120 10.99 3.43 16.09
CA ASP A 120 11.16 2.78 17.40
C ASP A 120 11.07 3.71 18.62
N ILE A 121 10.57 4.94 18.44
CA ILE A 121 10.34 5.89 19.54
C ILE A 121 8.94 5.66 20.12
N LYS A 122 8.83 4.73 21.08
CA LYS A 122 7.54 4.32 21.67
C LYS A 122 6.77 5.43 22.38
N THR A 123 7.44 6.52 22.78
CA THR A 123 6.83 7.68 23.41
C THR A 123 6.12 8.61 22.41
N VAL A 124 6.38 8.47 21.10
CA VAL A 124 5.65 9.20 20.07
C VAL A 124 4.27 8.59 19.89
N THR A 125 3.24 9.40 20.14
CA THR A 125 1.83 9.01 20.11
C THR A 125 1.01 9.74 19.04
N ARG A 126 1.56 10.79 18.45
CA ARG A 126 0.90 11.61 17.42
C ARG A 126 1.90 12.29 16.51
N LEU A 127 1.41 12.69 15.34
CA LEU A 127 2.14 13.52 14.37
C LEU A 127 1.66 14.97 14.42
N PRO A 128 2.55 15.93 14.10
CA PRO A 128 2.14 17.30 13.81
C PRO A 128 1.10 17.36 12.67
N LEU A 129 0.13 18.27 12.80
CA LEU A 129 -0.85 18.56 11.75
C LEU A 129 -0.20 19.26 10.56
N LYS A 130 -0.89 19.27 9.41
CA LYS A 130 -0.53 20.08 8.22
C LYS A 130 0.87 19.79 7.63
N LEU A 131 1.44 18.62 7.90
CA LEU A 131 2.69 18.20 7.26
C LEU A 131 2.46 17.91 5.78
N LYS A 132 2.88 18.86 4.93
CA LYS A 132 2.68 18.81 3.49
C LYS A 132 3.97 19.04 2.71
N GLY A 133 4.36 18.10 1.87
CA GLY A 133 5.53 18.25 1.00
C GLY A 133 6.09 16.92 0.50
N LYS A 134 7.21 16.98 -0.22
CA LYS A 134 7.89 15.79 -0.74
C LYS A 134 8.73 15.13 0.35
N TYR A 135 8.05 14.58 1.34
CA TYR A 135 8.61 14.07 2.57
C TYR A 135 8.46 12.56 2.71
N MET A 136 9.41 11.97 3.43
CA MET A 136 9.39 10.60 3.90
C MET A 136 9.29 10.65 5.43
N ILE A 137 8.14 10.27 5.97
CA ILE A 137 7.89 10.23 7.40
C ILE A 137 7.98 8.76 7.85
N LYS A 138 8.97 8.45 8.68
CA LYS A 138 9.25 7.10 9.20
C LYS A 138 8.88 7.01 10.66
N CYS A 139 7.78 6.34 10.97
CA CYS A 139 7.21 6.24 12.31
C CYS A 139 6.95 4.79 12.75
N SER A 140 7.61 3.83 12.10
CA SER A 140 7.46 2.42 12.48
C SER A 140 7.86 2.17 13.94
N GLY A 141 7.14 1.31 14.65
CA GLY A 141 7.43 0.96 16.05
C GLY A 141 7.09 2.06 17.08
N THR A 142 6.35 3.09 16.68
CA THR A 142 5.86 4.16 17.58
C THR A 142 4.50 3.80 18.19
N SER A 143 4.02 4.59 19.15
CA SER A 143 2.68 4.45 19.75
C SER A 143 1.64 5.35 19.08
N ILE A 144 1.86 5.76 17.82
CA ILE A 144 0.91 6.59 17.08
C ILE A 144 -0.41 5.83 16.90
N TYR A 145 -1.50 6.39 17.40
CA TYR A 145 -2.82 5.76 17.37
C TYR A 145 -3.80 6.43 16.39
N GLU A 146 -3.44 7.60 15.84
CA GLU A 146 -4.25 8.36 14.89
C GLU A 146 -3.35 9.04 13.85
N ILE A 147 -3.82 9.08 12.60
CA ILE A 147 -3.15 9.77 11.48
C ILE A 147 -3.84 11.12 11.27
N PRO A 148 -3.11 12.24 11.16
CA PRO A 148 -3.70 13.51 10.75
C PRO A 148 -4.38 13.40 9.38
N SER A 149 -5.66 13.76 9.31
CA SER A 149 -6.47 13.68 8.08
C SER A 149 -6.03 14.64 6.97
N ASP A 150 -5.06 15.51 7.24
CA ASP A 150 -4.56 16.54 6.34
C ASP A 150 -3.11 16.34 5.92
N ILE A 151 -2.54 15.17 6.22
CA ILE A 151 -1.18 14.79 5.83
C ILE A 151 -1.07 14.64 4.30
N ASP A 152 0.00 15.19 3.72
CA ASP A 152 0.27 15.14 2.29
C ASP A 152 1.76 14.96 2.01
N VAL A 153 2.21 13.71 1.83
CA VAL A 153 3.63 13.35 1.79
C VAL A 153 4.00 12.44 0.63
N ASP A 154 5.29 12.22 0.36
CA ASP A 154 5.69 11.19 -0.62
C ASP A 154 5.56 9.79 0.00
N ILE A 155 6.03 9.60 1.24
CA ILE A 155 6.05 8.31 1.93
C ILE A 155 5.64 8.48 3.39
N LEU A 156 4.70 7.66 3.84
CA LEU A 156 4.30 7.53 5.25
C LEU A 156 4.46 6.07 5.70
N GLU A 157 5.38 5.83 6.64
CA GLU A 157 5.60 4.51 7.26
C GLU A 157 5.09 4.51 8.70
N LEU A 158 4.10 3.66 8.97
CA LEU A 158 3.42 3.46 10.26
C LEU A 158 3.35 1.95 10.58
N VAL A 159 4.43 1.23 10.27
CA VAL A 159 4.54 -0.22 10.50
C VAL A 159 4.64 -0.51 12.00
N ASP A 160 3.93 -1.53 12.50
CA ASP A 160 3.91 -1.88 13.93
C ASP A 160 3.56 -0.67 14.82
N THR A 161 2.40 -0.06 14.54
CA THR A 161 1.82 1.04 15.33
C THR A 161 0.39 0.67 15.77
N PRO A 162 -0.15 1.27 16.84
CA PRO A 162 -1.50 0.94 17.32
C PRO A 162 -2.64 1.57 16.50
N ILE A 163 -2.37 2.16 15.32
CA ILE A 163 -3.41 2.73 14.44
C ILE A 163 -4.46 1.67 14.08
N LYS A 164 -5.73 2.08 14.09
CA LYS A 164 -6.86 1.21 13.74
C LYS A 164 -7.57 1.63 12.46
N GLU A 165 -7.43 2.88 12.06
CA GLU A 165 -8.14 3.44 10.93
C GLU A 165 -7.26 4.40 10.12
N ILE A 166 -7.50 4.43 8.82
CA ILE A 166 -6.92 5.42 7.91
C ILE A 166 -8.03 6.41 7.54
N PRO A 167 -7.98 7.66 8.03
CA PRO A 167 -9.05 8.63 7.82
C PRO A 167 -9.06 9.19 6.39
N ALA A 168 -10.18 9.82 6.02
CA ALA A 168 -10.29 10.56 4.77
C ALA A 168 -9.25 11.70 4.70
N GLY A 169 -8.82 12.05 3.49
CA GLY A 169 -7.92 13.18 3.24
C GLY A 169 -6.43 12.87 3.39
N VAL A 170 -6.05 11.67 3.84
CA VAL A 170 -4.67 11.19 3.84
C VAL A 170 -4.16 11.11 2.39
N LYS A 171 -3.05 11.81 2.12
CA LYS A 171 -2.36 11.77 0.83
C LYS A 171 -0.93 11.29 1.00
N ALA A 172 -0.57 10.22 0.27
CA ALA A 172 0.79 9.72 0.24
C ALA A 172 1.06 8.99 -1.07
N LYS A 173 2.23 9.10 -1.70
CA LYS A 173 2.51 8.19 -2.84
C LYS A 173 2.61 6.74 -2.36
N LYS A 174 3.26 6.52 -1.21
CA LYS A 174 3.36 5.20 -0.57
C LYS A 174 2.94 5.27 0.89
N LEU A 175 2.02 4.39 1.27
CA LEU A 175 1.56 4.22 2.65
C LEU A 175 1.87 2.80 3.13
N PHE A 176 2.63 2.68 4.21
CA PHE A 176 2.98 1.39 4.82
C PHE A 176 2.38 1.31 6.22
N ILE A 177 1.44 0.40 6.43
CA ILE A 177 0.73 0.19 7.70
C ILE A 177 0.85 -1.26 8.17
N ASN A 178 1.91 -1.94 7.73
CA ASN A 178 2.12 -3.36 7.99
C ASN A 178 2.14 -3.65 9.49
N GLN A 179 1.62 -4.81 9.91
CA GLN A 179 1.60 -5.26 11.31
C GLN A 179 0.86 -4.35 12.29
N SER A 180 0.15 -3.33 11.80
CA SER A 180 -0.71 -2.47 12.60
C SER A 180 -2.14 -3.04 12.60
N PRO A 181 -2.93 -2.91 13.69
CA PRO A 181 -4.27 -3.48 13.80
C PRO A 181 -5.32 -2.64 13.05
N VAL A 182 -5.01 -2.25 11.80
CA VAL A 182 -5.92 -1.48 10.95
C VAL A 182 -7.11 -2.36 10.56
N GLU A 183 -8.29 -1.86 10.87
CA GLU A 183 -9.59 -2.50 10.62
C GLU A 183 -10.39 -1.72 9.56
N PHE A 184 -10.07 -0.44 9.34
CA PHE A 184 -10.80 0.43 8.41
C PHE A 184 -9.88 1.34 7.59
N ILE A 185 -10.19 1.48 6.30
CA ILE A 185 -9.56 2.45 5.41
C ILE A 185 -10.66 3.24 4.71
N SER A 186 -10.61 4.56 4.86
CA SER A 186 -11.53 5.45 4.15
C SER A 186 -11.37 5.32 2.63
N PRO A 187 -12.48 5.32 1.86
CA PRO A 187 -12.41 5.36 0.39
C PRO A 187 -11.81 6.69 -0.13
N ASP A 188 -11.86 7.75 0.68
CA ASP A 188 -11.42 9.10 0.34
C ASP A 188 -9.93 9.33 0.68
N ILE A 189 -9.07 8.37 0.33
CA ILE A 189 -7.60 8.52 0.39
C ILE A 189 -7.02 8.77 -1.00
N GLU A 190 -5.89 9.48 -1.05
CA GLU A 190 -5.12 9.70 -2.26
C GLU A 190 -3.75 9.01 -2.11
N VAL A 191 -3.75 7.69 -2.35
CA VAL A 191 -2.56 6.85 -2.22
C VAL A 191 -2.32 6.04 -3.48
N GLU A 192 -1.08 5.99 -3.99
CA GLU A 192 -0.73 5.21 -5.20
C GLU A 192 -0.40 3.75 -4.86
N ARG A 193 0.43 3.52 -3.83
CA ARG A 193 0.76 2.19 -3.29
C ARG A 193 0.41 2.08 -1.82
N LEU A 194 -0.40 1.09 -1.47
CA LEU A 194 -0.81 0.78 -0.10
C LEU A 194 -0.32 -0.62 0.29
N ASN A 195 0.59 -0.66 1.27
CA ASN A 195 1.02 -1.89 1.91
C ASN A 195 0.33 -2.03 3.28
N ALA A 196 -0.55 -3.01 3.37
CA ALA A 196 -1.36 -3.35 4.54
C ALA A 196 -1.14 -4.81 5.00
N ILE A 197 0.11 -5.25 4.92
CA ILE A 197 0.52 -6.63 5.23
C ILE A 197 0.26 -6.91 6.71
N HIS A 198 -0.37 -8.04 7.02
CA HIS A 198 -0.59 -8.48 8.39
C HIS A 198 -1.36 -7.44 9.24
N THR A 199 -2.34 -6.78 8.62
CA THR A 199 -3.34 -5.94 9.30
C THR A 199 -4.56 -6.77 9.71
N ALA A 200 -5.47 -6.19 10.49
CA ALA A 200 -6.68 -6.87 10.95
C ALA A 200 -7.80 -6.94 9.90
N MET A 201 -7.63 -6.27 8.75
CA MET A 201 -8.62 -6.19 7.68
C MET A 201 -9.09 -7.57 7.19
N ASP A 202 -10.40 -7.70 6.99
CA ASP A 202 -11.07 -8.89 6.47
C ASP A 202 -11.80 -8.65 5.13
N TYR A 203 -11.62 -7.46 4.54
CA TYR A 203 -12.19 -7.05 3.25
C TYR A 203 -11.18 -6.25 2.41
N ILE A 204 -11.39 -6.22 1.10
CA ILE A 204 -10.64 -5.34 0.17
C ILE A 204 -11.32 -3.96 0.16
N PRO A 205 -10.62 -2.87 0.52
CA PRO A 205 -11.23 -1.54 0.59
C PRO A 205 -11.53 -0.95 -0.80
N GLU A 206 -12.62 -0.17 -0.89
CA GLU A 206 -13.03 0.54 -2.12
C GLU A 206 -12.17 1.81 -2.33
N VAL A 207 -10.92 1.65 -2.73
CA VAL A 207 -9.93 2.73 -2.86
C VAL A 207 -9.55 3.01 -4.32
N ASN A 208 -10.32 3.89 -4.98
CA ASN A 208 -10.21 4.15 -6.43
C ASN A 208 -8.87 4.72 -6.91
N ASN A 209 -8.06 5.30 -6.03
CA ASN A 209 -6.79 5.94 -6.39
C ASN A 209 -5.56 5.03 -6.18
N VAL A 210 -5.76 3.87 -5.54
CA VAL A 210 -4.68 2.91 -5.24
C VAL A 210 -4.46 2.04 -6.46
N SER A 211 -3.26 2.13 -7.04
CA SER A 211 -2.87 1.29 -8.17
C SER A 211 -2.32 -0.06 -7.72
N ILE A 212 -1.59 -0.07 -6.58
CA ILE A 212 -0.99 -1.27 -6.02
C ILE A 212 -1.46 -1.46 -4.58
N LEU A 213 -2.12 -2.59 -4.33
CA LEU A 213 -2.64 -2.96 -3.02
C LEU A 213 -2.03 -4.29 -2.56
N ASN A 214 -1.29 -4.26 -1.46
CA ASN A 214 -0.73 -5.45 -0.82
C ASN A 214 -1.41 -5.69 0.53
N MET A 215 -2.19 -6.77 0.62
CA MET A 215 -2.88 -7.21 1.84
C MET A 215 -2.47 -8.63 2.23
N ARG A 216 -1.19 -8.99 1.99
CA ARG A 216 -0.63 -10.29 2.38
C ARG A 216 -0.85 -10.56 3.88
N ARG A 217 -1.20 -11.80 4.24
CA ARG A 217 -1.44 -12.24 5.63
C ARG A 217 -2.51 -11.42 6.38
N THR A 218 -3.51 -10.92 5.67
CA THR A 218 -4.73 -10.34 6.28
C THR A 218 -5.82 -11.41 6.40
N ASN A 219 -6.98 -11.04 6.97
CA ASN A 219 -8.14 -11.93 7.12
C ASN A 219 -9.08 -11.90 5.90
N VAL A 220 -8.66 -11.30 4.78
CA VAL A 220 -9.45 -11.26 3.54
C VAL A 220 -9.78 -12.68 3.10
N ASN A 221 -11.04 -12.92 2.78
CA ASN A 221 -11.54 -14.24 2.37
C ASN A 221 -12.28 -14.21 1.03
N ALA A 222 -12.53 -13.02 0.47
CA ALA A 222 -13.21 -12.86 -0.80
C ALA A 222 -12.67 -11.64 -1.55
N ILE A 223 -12.62 -11.77 -2.88
CA ILE A 223 -12.38 -10.65 -3.79
C ILE A 223 -13.75 -10.15 -4.25
N PRO A 224 -14.09 -8.86 -4.07
CA PRO A 224 -15.33 -8.31 -4.61
C PRO A 224 -15.36 -8.40 -6.15
N PRO A 225 -16.53 -8.65 -6.77
CA PRO A 225 -16.71 -8.45 -8.21
C PRO A 225 -16.30 -7.05 -8.64
N GLN A 226 -15.85 -6.89 -9.89
CA GLN A 226 -15.43 -5.61 -10.47
C GLN A 226 -14.23 -4.96 -9.76
N THR A 227 -13.46 -5.74 -9.00
CA THR A 227 -12.21 -5.27 -8.37
C THR A 227 -11.21 -4.83 -9.44
N LYS A 228 -10.64 -3.64 -9.27
CA LYS A 228 -9.68 -3.05 -10.23
C LYS A 228 -8.40 -2.60 -9.55
N PHE A 229 -7.27 -3.18 -9.97
CA PHE A 229 -5.94 -2.77 -9.52
C PHE A 229 -4.92 -3.00 -10.64
N LYS A 230 -3.81 -2.27 -10.62
CA LYS A 230 -2.66 -2.70 -11.41
C LYS A 230 -2.06 -3.97 -10.79
N GLU A 231 -1.93 -3.98 -9.47
CA GLU A 231 -1.35 -5.11 -8.74
C GLU A 231 -2.12 -5.32 -7.44
N LEU A 232 -2.59 -6.55 -7.25
CA LEU A 232 -3.31 -6.98 -6.06
C LEU A 232 -2.61 -8.21 -5.47
N ILE A 233 -2.08 -8.06 -4.26
CA ILE A 233 -1.38 -9.13 -3.55
C ILE A 233 -2.21 -9.55 -2.33
N LEU A 234 -2.73 -10.76 -2.38
CA LEU A 234 -3.54 -11.41 -1.34
C LEU A 234 -2.90 -12.71 -0.87
N ALA A 235 -1.57 -12.83 -0.97
CA ALA A 235 -0.85 -14.02 -0.54
C ALA A 235 -1.12 -14.33 0.96
N TYR A 236 -1.18 -15.61 1.30
CA TYR A 236 -1.48 -16.10 2.67
C TYR A 236 -2.78 -15.55 3.26
N THR A 237 -3.80 -15.33 2.43
CA THR A 237 -5.16 -15.00 2.87
C THR A 237 -6.07 -16.21 2.71
N ASP A 238 -7.33 -16.08 3.15
CA ASP A 238 -8.32 -17.16 3.12
C ASP A 238 -9.16 -17.18 1.84
N VAL A 239 -8.75 -16.45 0.79
CA VAL A 239 -9.48 -16.39 -0.50
C VAL A 239 -9.64 -17.77 -1.12
N GLU A 240 -10.86 -18.10 -1.52
CA GLU A 240 -11.23 -19.41 -2.09
C GLU A 240 -11.56 -19.34 -3.59
N GLU A 241 -12.00 -18.18 -4.09
CA GLU A 241 -12.52 -18.01 -5.46
C GLU A 241 -12.04 -16.68 -6.07
N ILE A 242 -11.90 -16.67 -7.40
CA ILE A 242 -11.56 -15.49 -8.20
C ILE A 242 -12.82 -15.09 -8.98
N PRO A 243 -13.36 -13.88 -8.83
CA PRO A 243 -14.51 -13.44 -9.61
C PRO A 243 -14.18 -13.26 -11.10
N ASP A 244 -15.12 -13.60 -11.98
CA ASP A 244 -14.95 -13.52 -13.45
C ASP A 244 -14.76 -12.08 -13.97
N ASP A 245 -15.22 -11.06 -13.23
CA ASP A 245 -15.27 -9.66 -13.68
C ASP A 245 -14.22 -8.76 -13.02
N ILE A 246 -13.13 -9.32 -12.50
CA ILE A 246 -11.99 -8.53 -12.02
C ILE A 246 -11.20 -7.92 -13.18
N GLU A 247 -10.55 -6.78 -12.95
CA GLU A 247 -9.66 -6.11 -13.91
C GLU A 247 -8.33 -5.83 -13.19
N VAL A 248 -7.45 -6.84 -13.15
CA VAL A 248 -6.20 -6.80 -12.38
C VAL A 248 -5.03 -7.22 -13.26
N GLU A 249 -4.07 -6.33 -13.54
CA GLU A 249 -2.91 -6.68 -14.38
C GLU A 249 -2.07 -7.80 -13.75
N LYS A 250 -1.74 -7.68 -12.45
CA LYS A 250 -0.99 -8.68 -11.69
C LYS A 250 -1.74 -9.11 -10.43
N LEU A 251 -2.05 -10.40 -10.32
CA LEU A 251 -2.77 -10.97 -9.19
C LEU A 251 -1.93 -12.04 -8.50
N SER A 252 -1.63 -11.83 -7.22
CA SER A 252 -1.05 -12.85 -6.36
C SER A 252 -2.06 -13.38 -5.35
N LEU A 253 -2.26 -14.69 -5.41
CA LEU A 253 -3.06 -15.52 -4.52
C LEU A 253 -2.22 -16.69 -4.01
N ARG A 254 -0.91 -16.47 -3.84
CA ARG A 254 0.02 -17.45 -3.30
C ARG A 254 -0.42 -17.94 -1.91
N ASN A 255 -0.36 -19.24 -1.67
CA ASN A 255 -0.70 -19.85 -0.39
C ASN A 255 -2.15 -19.52 0.08
N THR A 256 -3.09 -19.41 -0.86
CA THR A 256 -4.53 -19.24 -0.58
C THR A 256 -5.27 -20.58 -0.71
N LYS A 257 -6.59 -20.56 -0.53
CA LYS A 257 -7.47 -21.74 -0.63
C LYS A 257 -8.05 -21.96 -2.01
N VAL A 258 -7.66 -21.16 -3.00
CA VAL A 258 -8.11 -21.29 -4.39
C VAL A 258 -7.82 -22.70 -4.91
N GLN A 259 -8.83 -23.34 -5.49
CA GLN A 259 -8.77 -24.73 -5.96
C GLN A 259 -8.70 -24.86 -7.48
N ARG A 260 -8.99 -23.77 -8.21
CA ARG A 260 -9.13 -23.78 -9.67
C ARG A 260 -8.60 -22.49 -10.25
N VAL A 261 -8.06 -22.59 -11.45
CA VAL A 261 -7.73 -21.45 -12.30
C VAL A 261 -8.90 -21.28 -13.25
N GLU A 262 -9.48 -20.09 -13.32
CA GLU A 262 -10.48 -19.77 -14.35
C GLU A 262 -9.75 -19.29 -15.62
N GLY A 263 -10.18 -19.74 -16.80
CA GLY A 263 -9.45 -19.52 -18.06
C GLY A 263 -9.63 -18.13 -18.69
N ASP A 264 -10.64 -17.39 -18.25
CA ASP A 264 -11.07 -16.08 -18.77
C ASP A 264 -10.80 -14.93 -17.79
N ILE A 265 -9.98 -15.16 -16.75
CA ILE A 265 -9.58 -14.11 -15.82
C ILE A 265 -8.85 -13.01 -16.59
N ASN A 266 -9.33 -11.77 -16.48
CA ASN A 266 -8.71 -10.60 -17.06
C ASN A 266 -7.49 -10.14 -16.22
N CYS A 267 -6.43 -10.93 -16.33
CA CYS A 267 -5.15 -10.76 -15.67
C CYS A 267 -4.02 -11.21 -16.59
N THR A 268 -2.88 -10.51 -16.60
CA THR A 268 -1.73 -10.88 -17.44
C THR A 268 -0.76 -11.79 -16.68
N MET A 269 -0.63 -11.60 -15.36
CA MET A 269 0.22 -12.41 -14.48
C MET A 269 -0.56 -12.92 -13.27
N LEU A 270 -0.76 -14.23 -13.19
CA LEU A 270 -1.49 -14.89 -12.12
C LEU A 270 -0.54 -15.80 -11.32
N SER A 271 -0.37 -15.49 -10.03
CA SER A 271 0.34 -16.34 -9.08
C SER A 271 -0.66 -17.05 -8.17
N LEU A 272 -0.63 -18.37 -8.21
CA LEU A 272 -1.42 -19.29 -7.38
C LEU A 272 -0.51 -20.33 -6.71
N SER A 273 0.78 -20.04 -6.60
CA SER A 273 1.78 -20.90 -6.00
C SER A 273 1.37 -21.38 -4.60
N TYR A 274 1.64 -22.64 -4.27
CA TYR A 274 1.28 -23.28 -2.99
C TYR A 274 -0.22 -23.21 -2.65
N SER A 275 -1.11 -22.99 -3.62
CA SER A 275 -2.56 -23.08 -3.44
C SER A 275 -3.05 -24.53 -3.61
N GLN A 276 -4.37 -24.72 -3.69
CA GLN A 276 -5.01 -26.04 -3.82
C GLN A 276 -5.34 -26.40 -5.29
N VAL A 277 -4.80 -25.65 -6.25
CA VAL A 277 -4.99 -25.88 -7.69
C VAL A 277 -4.45 -27.26 -8.10
N LYS A 278 -5.20 -27.95 -8.95
CA LYS A 278 -4.85 -29.28 -9.49
C LYS A 278 -4.88 -29.35 -11.02
N GLU A 279 -5.61 -28.43 -11.63
CA GLU A 279 -5.89 -28.44 -13.06
C GLU A 279 -5.65 -27.05 -13.62
N ILE A 280 -5.08 -27.01 -14.82
CA ILE A 280 -4.89 -25.80 -15.62
C ILE A 280 -5.96 -25.85 -16.74
N PRO A 281 -6.64 -24.74 -17.05
CA PRO A 281 -7.46 -24.63 -18.25
C PRO A 281 -6.67 -24.84 -19.54
N ASP A 282 -7.30 -25.44 -20.55
CA ASP A 282 -6.69 -25.65 -21.86
C ASP A 282 -6.41 -24.34 -22.61
N LYS A 283 -7.04 -23.22 -22.20
CA LYS A 283 -6.95 -21.93 -22.87
C LYS A 283 -6.99 -20.76 -21.90
N PHE A 284 -6.20 -19.74 -22.23
CA PHE A 284 -6.19 -18.44 -21.59
C PHE A 284 -6.42 -17.34 -22.62
N GLU A 285 -7.30 -16.38 -22.31
CA GLU A 285 -7.49 -15.22 -23.18
C GLU A 285 -6.46 -14.11 -22.89
N HIS A 286 -6.18 -13.88 -21.61
CA HIS A 286 -5.38 -12.74 -21.14
C HIS A 286 -4.11 -13.12 -20.39
N VAL A 287 -4.11 -14.25 -19.66
CA VAL A 287 -2.97 -14.71 -18.86
C VAL A 287 -1.80 -15.04 -19.77
N ARG A 288 -0.62 -14.48 -19.46
CA ARG A 288 0.65 -14.72 -20.14
C ARG A 288 1.64 -15.43 -19.23
N THR A 289 1.63 -15.08 -17.94
CA THR A 289 2.45 -15.72 -16.91
C THR A 289 1.55 -16.39 -15.87
N LEU A 290 1.77 -17.69 -15.66
CA LEU A 290 1.04 -18.49 -14.69
C LEU A 290 2.04 -19.18 -13.75
N LEU A 291 1.96 -18.84 -12.46
CA LEU A 291 2.81 -19.43 -11.41
C LEU A 291 1.96 -20.37 -10.55
N LEU A 292 2.32 -21.65 -10.56
CA LEU A 292 1.65 -22.76 -9.88
C LEU A 292 2.63 -23.66 -9.14
N ASP A 293 3.83 -23.16 -8.82
CA ASP A 293 4.82 -23.93 -8.09
C ASP A 293 4.26 -24.37 -6.73
N GLY A 294 4.59 -25.61 -6.34
CA GLY A 294 4.09 -26.24 -5.13
C GLY A 294 2.61 -26.66 -5.15
N CYS A 295 1.90 -26.53 -6.29
CA CYS A 295 0.54 -27.07 -6.46
C CYS A 295 0.56 -28.56 -6.87
N ASP A 296 -0.52 -29.31 -6.60
CA ASP A 296 -0.69 -30.74 -7.03
C ASP A 296 -1.19 -30.83 -8.48
N VAL A 297 -0.64 -30.01 -9.36
CA VAL A 297 -0.88 -30.08 -10.81
C VAL A 297 -0.12 -31.28 -11.37
N ARG A 298 -0.78 -32.07 -12.22
CA ARG A 298 -0.21 -33.32 -12.77
C ARG A 298 -0.12 -33.36 -14.28
N VAL A 299 -0.87 -32.50 -14.96
CA VAL A 299 -0.99 -32.49 -16.41
C VAL A 299 -0.90 -31.06 -16.89
N ILE A 300 -0.03 -30.83 -17.88
CA ILE A 300 -0.04 -29.61 -18.68
C ILE A 300 -1.05 -29.86 -19.82
N PRO A 301 -2.14 -29.07 -19.91
CA PRO A 301 -3.15 -29.26 -20.95
C PRO A 301 -2.59 -29.14 -22.35
N ARG A 302 -3.21 -29.86 -23.30
CA ARG A 302 -2.86 -29.75 -24.72
C ARG A 302 -3.30 -28.41 -25.29
N GLY A 303 -2.41 -27.75 -26.03
CA GLY A 303 -2.69 -26.47 -26.67
C GLY A 303 -2.72 -25.28 -25.71
N VAL A 304 -2.25 -25.46 -24.47
CA VAL A 304 -1.96 -24.32 -23.60
C VAL A 304 -0.86 -23.47 -24.25
N SER A 305 -1.07 -22.15 -24.24
CA SER A 305 -0.17 -21.16 -24.84
C SER A 305 0.09 -20.04 -23.82
N LEU A 306 1.33 -19.94 -23.35
CA LEU A 306 1.75 -19.02 -22.30
C LEU A 306 3.16 -18.50 -22.60
N GLU A 307 3.48 -17.29 -22.16
CA GLU A 307 4.88 -16.81 -22.19
C GLU A 307 5.68 -17.52 -21.09
N GLU A 308 5.05 -17.75 -19.94
CA GLU A 308 5.73 -18.34 -18.78
C GLU A 308 4.79 -19.23 -17.96
N LEU A 309 5.22 -20.46 -17.70
CA LEU A 309 4.53 -21.41 -16.83
C LEU A 309 5.52 -21.96 -15.80
N ASN A 310 5.28 -21.65 -14.52
CA ASN A 310 6.04 -22.23 -13.42
C ASN A 310 5.22 -23.33 -12.73
N LEU A 311 5.76 -24.55 -12.76
CA LEU A 311 5.20 -25.77 -12.18
C LEU A 311 6.23 -26.50 -11.31
N ASP A 312 7.20 -25.76 -10.76
CA ASP A 312 8.20 -26.32 -9.85
C ASP A 312 7.54 -27.03 -8.66
N ASN A 313 8.12 -28.13 -8.22
CA ASN A 313 7.64 -28.92 -7.09
C ASN A 313 6.18 -29.41 -7.24
N SER A 314 5.68 -29.53 -8.48
CA SER A 314 4.37 -30.10 -8.79
C SER A 314 4.43 -31.61 -9.07
N GLY A 315 3.26 -32.21 -9.35
CA GLY A 315 3.12 -33.63 -9.68
C GLY A 315 3.17 -33.93 -11.19
N VAL A 316 3.67 -33.03 -12.03
CA VAL A 316 3.69 -33.22 -13.49
C VAL A 316 4.66 -34.35 -13.88
N GLU A 317 4.16 -35.34 -14.62
CA GLU A 317 4.94 -36.52 -15.01
C GLU A 317 5.45 -36.47 -16.46
N GLU A 318 4.76 -35.71 -17.33
CA GLU A 318 5.04 -35.65 -18.75
C GLU A 318 4.86 -34.23 -19.30
N ILE A 319 5.70 -33.88 -20.27
CA ILE A 319 5.54 -32.69 -21.10
C ILE A 319 4.78 -33.13 -22.36
N GLU A 320 3.69 -32.44 -22.70
CA GLU A 320 2.96 -32.70 -23.95
C GLU A 320 3.74 -32.10 -25.15
N PRO A 321 3.77 -32.77 -26.32
CA PRO A 321 4.58 -32.35 -27.47
C PRO A 321 4.11 -31.05 -28.16
N ASP A 322 2.87 -30.62 -27.92
CA ASP A 322 2.22 -29.49 -28.59
C ASP A 322 1.91 -28.32 -27.63
N VAL A 323 2.74 -28.14 -26.58
CA VAL A 323 2.63 -26.96 -25.70
C VAL A 323 3.36 -25.77 -26.33
N GLU A 324 2.74 -24.60 -26.31
CA GLU A 324 3.33 -23.35 -26.81
C GLU A 324 3.74 -22.49 -25.61
N ILE A 325 4.85 -22.86 -24.96
CA ILE A 325 5.33 -22.19 -23.74
C ILE A 325 6.75 -21.70 -23.96
N ASP A 326 6.98 -20.39 -23.89
CA ASP A 326 8.32 -19.84 -24.10
C ASP A 326 9.24 -20.18 -22.92
N LYS A 327 8.76 -20.07 -21.68
CA LYS A 327 9.51 -20.43 -20.47
C LYS A 327 8.75 -21.42 -19.61
N LEU A 328 9.31 -22.62 -19.46
CA LEU A 328 8.71 -23.71 -18.71
C LEU A 328 9.64 -24.14 -17.56
N TYR A 329 9.15 -23.96 -16.33
CA TYR A 329 9.85 -24.35 -15.10
C TYR A 329 9.16 -25.57 -14.50
N LEU A 330 9.92 -26.66 -14.36
CA LEU A 330 9.47 -27.98 -13.92
C LEU A 330 10.44 -28.57 -12.89
N ARG A 331 11.10 -27.73 -12.08
CA ARG A 331 12.08 -28.18 -11.10
C ARG A 331 11.45 -29.17 -10.12
N ASN A 332 12.20 -30.21 -9.76
CA ASN A 332 11.77 -31.25 -8.82
C ASN A 332 10.42 -31.91 -9.17
N THR A 333 10.09 -32.01 -10.47
CA THR A 333 8.90 -32.75 -10.92
C THR A 333 9.23 -34.20 -11.28
N PRO A 334 8.24 -35.10 -11.33
CA PRO A 334 8.43 -36.46 -11.85
C PRO A 334 8.73 -36.58 -13.35
N VAL A 335 8.91 -35.48 -14.09
CA VAL A 335 9.19 -35.50 -15.53
C VAL A 335 10.46 -36.31 -15.84
N LYS A 336 10.34 -37.21 -16.82
CA LYS A 336 11.44 -38.11 -17.24
C LYS A 336 11.90 -37.92 -18.67
N LYS A 337 11.12 -37.20 -19.49
CA LYS A 337 11.34 -37.17 -20.94
C LYS A 337 11.06 -35.79 -21.51
N ILE A 338 11.90 -35.40 -22.47
CA ILE A 338 11.63 -34.27 -23.36
C ILE A 338 11.06 -34.85 -24.67
N PRO A 339 9.80 -34.52 -25.03
CA PRO A 339 9.08 -35.18 -26.12
C PRO A 339 9.57 -34.73 -27.49
N VAL A 340 9.10 -35.42 -28.54
CA VAL A 340 9.36 -35.05 -29.94
C VAL A 340 8.63 -33.76 -30.30
N GLY A 341 9.28 -32.88 -31.06
CA GLY A 341 8.74 -31.60 -31.50
C GLY A 341 8.74 -30.51 -30.43
N PHE A 342 9.29 -30.77 -29.23
CA PHE A 342 9.28 -29.81 -28.13
C PHE A 342 10.12 -28.57 -28.46
N HIS A 343 9.56 -27.40 -28.24
CA HIS A 343 10.23 -26.12 -28.45
C HIS A 343 9.91 -25.14 -27.31
N CYS A 344 10.93 -24.40 -26.86
CA CYS A 344 10.78 -23.31 -25.90
C CYS A 344 12.02 -22.39 -25.96
N GLU A 345 11.97 -21.25 -25.26
CA GLU A 345 13.13 -20.41 -24.99
C GLU A 345 13.91 -20.95 -23.77
N ILE A 346 13.21 -21.18 -22.66
CA ILE A 346 13.81 -21.63 -21.40
C ILE A 346 13.09 -22.88 -20.91
N LEU A 347 13.87 -23.93 -20.62
CA LEU A 347 13.38 -25.14 -19.96
C LEU A 347 14.22 -25.40 -18.71
N ASP A 348 13.56 -25.40 -17.55
CA ASP A 348 14.19 -25.79 -16.30
C ASP A 348 13.65 -27.14 -15.81
N LEU A 349 14.54 -28.14 -15.82
CA LEU A 349 14.30 -29.50 -15.37
C LEU A 349 15.25 -29.87 -14.21
N THR A 350 15.77 -28.87 -13.48
CA THR A 350 16.64 -29.10 -12.32
C THR A 350 15.95 -30.00 -11.30
N GLY A 351 16.63 -31.03 -10.80
CA GLY A 351 16.04 -32.02 -9.89
C GLY A 351 15.14 -33.09 -10.56
N CYS A 352 14.98 -33.08 -11.89
CA CYS A 352 14.23 -34.12 -12.60
C CYS A 352 15.13 -35.30 -13.01
N MET A 353 14.60 -36.52 -12.95
CA MET A 353 15.31 -37.73 -13.38
C MET A 353 15.13 -37.97 -14.88
N ILE A 354 15.97 -37.35 -15.72
CA ILE A 354 15.81 -37.38 -17.17
C ILE A 354 16.35 -38.69 -17.78
N GLU A 355 15.42 -39.51 -18.29
CA GLU A 355 15.68 -40.83 -18.86
C GLU A 355 15.78 -40.82 -20.39
N ALA A 356 15.04 -39.96 -21.08
CA ALA A 356 15.05 -39.90 -22.54
C ALA A 356 14.83 -38.48 -23.09
N VAL A 357 15.49 -38.19 -24.21
CA VAL A 357 15.38 -36.91 -24.91
C VAL A 357 15.21 -37.19 -26.40
N SER A 358 14.23 -36.53 -27.04
CA SER A 358 14.06 -36.59 -28.49
C SER A 358 15.20 -35.89 -29.24
N GLN A 359 15.53 -36.36 -30.45
CA GLN A 359 16.49 -35.67 -31.35
C GLN A 359 15.86 -34.46 -32.07
N ASP A 360 14.55 -34.36 -32.01
CA ASP A 360 13.75 -33.29 -32.59
C ASP A 360 13.18 -32.45 -31.46
N ILE A 361 14.03 -31.55 -30.94
CA ILE A 361 13.69 -30.50 -29.97
C ILE A 361 14.44 -29.22 -30.35
N GLU A 362 13.97 -28.08 -29.87
CA GLU A 362 14.64 -26.77 -30.03
C GLU A 362 14.50 -25.94 -28.74
N ILE A 363 15.62 -25.60 -28.10
CA ILE A 363 15.67 -24.74 -26.91
C ILE A 363 16.54 -23.55 -27.25
N THR A 364 15.91 -22.42 -27.55
CA THR A 364 16.58 -21.26 -28.16
C THR A 364 17.35 -20.40 -27.16
N GLY A 365 17.04 -20.52 -25.87
CA GLY A 365 17.71 -19.88 -24.75
C GLY A 365 18.49 -20.88 -23.91
N ARG A 366 17.94 -21.29 -22.77
CA ARG A 366 18.65 -22.10 -21.76
C ARG A 366 17.92 -23.38 -21.41
N LEU A 367 18.70 -24.46 -21.30
CA LEU A 367 18.29 -25.70 -20.66
C LEU A 367 19.01 -25.84 -19.31
N LEU A 368 18.26 -25.91 -18.22
CA LEU A 368 18.78 -26.19 -16.88
C LEU A 368 18.42 -27.62 -16.48
N ILE A 369 19.43 -28.40 -16.06
CA ILE A 369 19.28 -29.79 -15.62
C ILE A 369 20.19 -30.07 -14.44
N SER A 370 20.03 -31.23 -13.80
CA SER A 370 21.01 -31.77 -12.84
C SER A 370 21.78 -32.93 -13.50
N TYR A 371 23.08 -32.76 -13.72
CA TYR A 371 23.94 -33.72 -14.43
C TYR A 371 24.04 -35.07 -13.73
N ASP A 372 23.80 -35.13 -12.41
CA ASP A 372 23.75 -36.35 -11.63
C ASP A 372 22.42 -37.11 -11.75
N LEU A 373 21.37 -36.47 -12.26
CA LEU A 373 20.02 -37.03 -12.43
C LEU A 373 19.65 -37.29 -13.90
N ILE A 374 20.63 -37.32 -14.81
CA ILE A 374 20.42 -37.65 -16.22
C ILE A 374 21.08 -38.97 -16.62
N THR A 375 20.40 -39.78 -17.42
CA THR A 375 21.00 -41.02 -17.94
C THR A 375 22.11 -40.72 -18.96
N PRO A 376 23.16 -41.56 -19.06
CA PRO A 376 24.22 -41.36 -20.05
C PRO A 376 23.72 -41.28 -21.51
N SER A 377 22.64 -42.02 -21.82
CA SER A 377 21.99 -41.97 -23.14
C SER A 377 21.33 -40.63 -23.42
N ALA A 378 20.57 -40.10 -22.45
CA ALA A 378 19.92 -38.81 -22.58
C ALA A 378 20.95 -37.67 -22.67
N LEU A 379 21.97 -37.69 -21.80
CA LEU A 379 23.06 -36.71 -21.81
C LEU A 379 23.82 -36.71 -23.16
N SER A 380 24.08 -37.89 -23.72
CA SER A 380 24.72 -37.98 -25.05
C SER A 380 23.85 -37.38 -26.17
N VAL A 381 22.52 -37.42 -26.06
CA VAL A 381 21.63 -36.74 -27.01
C VAL A 381 21.70 -35.24 -26.82
N LEU A 382 21.59 -34.74 -25.59
CA LEU A 382 21.67 -33.30 -25.29
C LEU A 382 22.97 -32.67 -25.78
N VAL A 383 24.13 -33.28 -25.50
CA VAL A 383 25.42 -32.77 -25.97
C VAL A 383 25.46 -32.63 -27.50
N LYS A 384 24.91 -33.60 -28.24
CA LYS A 384 24.82 -33.51 -29.70
C LYS A 384 23.88 -32.40 -30.17
N LEU A 385 22.79 -32.15 -29.44
CA LEU A 385 21.84 -31.10 -29.76
C LEU A 385 22.45 -29.70 -29.53
N VAL A 386 23.26 -29.54 -28.47
CA VAL A 386 24.07 -28.34 -28.23
C VAL A 386 25.08 -28.13 -29.37
N GLU A 387 25.84 -29.16 -29.76
CA GLU A 387 26.78 -29.08 -30.89
C GLU A 387 26.11 -28.74 -32.24
N GLN A 388 24.84 -29.13 -32.40
CA GLN A 388 24.02 -28.82 -33.58
C GLN A 388 23.39 -27.42 -33.54
N GLY A 389 23.51 -26.69 -32.42
CA GLY A 389 22.86 -25.40 -32.22
C GLY A 389 21.34 -25.48 -32.00
N LYS A 390 20.82 -26.67 -31.68
CA LYS A 390 19.40 -26.87 -31.33
C LYS A 390 19.11 -26.55 -29.87
N ILE A 391 20.12 -26.55 -29.01
CA ILE A 391 20.07 -26.05 -27.64
C ILE A 391 21.13 -24.95 -27.58
N ALA A 392 20.72 -23.72 -27.33
CA ALA A 392 21.65 -22.58 -27.37
C ALA A 392 22.62 -22.61 -26.18
N ASP A 393 22.12 -22.92 -24.99
CA ASP A 393 22.92 -23.05 -23.77
C ASP A 393 22.39 -24.17 -22.86
N MET A 394 23.30 -24.85 -22.17
CA MET A 394 22.97 -25.95 -21.26
C MET A 394 23.86 -25.89 -20.02
N ASP A 395 23.23 -25.63 -18.87
CA ASP A 395 23.91 -25.41 -17.59
C ASP A 395 23.39 -26.37 -16.50
N GLU A 396 24.23 -26.56 -15.48
CA GLU A 396 23.79 -27.18 -14.23
C GLU A 396 22.90 -26.17 -13.50
N GLY A 397 21.67 -26.55 -13.19
CA GLY A 397 20.77 -25.70 -12.41
C GLY A 397 21.19 -25.67 -10.95
N ASP A 398 21.37 -24.47 -10.40
CA ASP A 398 21.54 -24.29 -8.96
C ASP A 398 20.18 -24.43 -8.26
N VAL A 399 20.09 -25.30 -7.25
CA VAL A 399 18.87 -25.54 -6.45
C VAL A 399 18.48 -24.31 -5.61
N ASP A 400 19.34 -23.28 -5.55
CA ASP A 400 19.26 -22.14 -4.62
C ASP A 400 18.85 -20.82 -5.29
N ASP A 401 18.56 -20.79 -6.59
CA ASP A 401 17.92 -19.63 -7.23
C ASP A 401 16.42 -19.67 -6.89
N SER A 402 16.13 -19.29 -5.64
CA SER A 402 14.80 -18.92 -5.18
C SER A 402 14.21 -17.93 -6.16
N ASP A 403 12.97 -18.21 -6.55
CA ASP A 403 12.06 -17.39 -7.36
C ASP A 403 12.37 -15.89 -7.26
N PRO A 404 12.37 -15.10 -8.34
CA PRO A 404 12.18 -13.66 -8.22
C PRO A 404 10.82 -13.44 -7.57
N ASP A 405 10.80 -13.47 -6.24
CA ASP A 405 9.68 -13.17 -5.37
C ASP A 405 9.44 -11.66 -5.56
N TRP A 406 8.81 -11.30 -6.69
CA TRP A 406 8.42 -9.93 -7.00
C TRP A 406 7.43 -9.39 -5.96
N GLU A 407 6.89 -10.29 -5.13
CA GLU A 407 6.10 -10.03 -3.94
C GLU A 407 6.94 -9.59 -2.71
N GLU A 408 8.27 -9.74 -2.73
CA GLU A 408 9.18 -9.35 -1.62
C GLU A 408 9.59 -7.87 -1.64
N ASP A 409 9.23 -7.10 -2.67
CA ASP A 409 9.48 -5.66 -2.64
C ASP A 409 8.54 -4.96 -1.64
N TYR A 410 9.12 -4.64 -0.48
CA TYR A 410 8.78 -3.70 0.61
C TYR A 410 8.30 -4.27 1.96
#